data_AF-A0A524Q0I1-F1
#
_entry.id   AF-A0A524Q0I1-F1
#
_cell.length_a   1.000
_cell.length_b   1.000
_cell.length_c   1.000
_cell.angle_alpha   90.00
_cell.angle_beta   90.00
_cell.angle_gamma   90.00
#
_symmetry.space_group_name_H-M   'P 1'
#
loop_
_entity.id
_entity.type
_entity.pdbx_description
1 polymer ?
#
loop_
_entity_poly.entity_id
_entity_poly.type
_entity_poly.pdbx_seq_one_letter_code
_entity_poly.pdbx_strand_id
1 'polypeptide(L)' 'MKKLDDYRLRFGGRDYLPIVIGGMGVDISATGLALLAARLGGVGHISDAMLPT' A
#
# COMPACT_ATOMS: atom_id res chain seq x y z
N MET A 1 -9.08 8.74 -22.55
CA MET A 1 -9.34 7.83 -21.42
C MET A 1 -8.53 8.31 -20.24
N LYS A 2 -9.12 8.47 -19.05
CA LYS A 2 -8.37 8.82 -17.83
C LYS A 2 -7.61 7.61 -17.28
N LYS A 3 -6.45 7.83 -16.68
CA LYS A 3 -5.52 6.82 -16.15
C LYS A 3 -5.38 6.98 -14.65
N LEU A 4 -4.89 5.93 -13.99
CA LEU A 4 -4.62 5.94 -12.55
C LEU A 4 -3.71 7.10 -12.13
N ASP A 5 -2.73 7.43 -12.98
CA ASP A 5 -1.76 8.50 -12.73
C ASP A 5 -2.38 9.91 -12.76
N ASP A 6 -3.59 10.07 -13.31
CA ASP A 6 -4.33 11.35 -13.30
C ASP A 6 -4.93 11.66 -11.92
N TYR A 7 -4.85 10.72 -10.97
CA TYR A 7 -5.50 10.78 -9.65
C TYR A 7 -4.51 10.56 -8.51
N ARG A 8 -3.29 11.09 -8.62
CA ARG A 8 -2.27 10.92 -7.57
C ARG A 8 -2.77 11.41 -6.21
N LEU A 9 -2.51 10.62 -5.18
CA LEU A 9 -2.73 10.99 -3.79
C LEU A 9 -1.50 11.73 -3.27
N ARG A 10 -1.68 12.98 -2.82
CA ARG A 10 -0.61 13.76 -2.21
C ARG A 10 -0.70 13.71 -0.70
N PHE A 11 0.26 13.07 -0.05
CA PHE A 11 0.26 12.83 1.39
C PHE A 11 1.67 12.96 1.97
N GLY A 12 1.82 13.71 3.05
CA GLY A 12 3.13 13.92 3.69
C GLY A 12 4.21 14.51 2.77
N GLY A 13 3.83 15.33 1.79
CA GLY A 13 4.75 15.92 0.82
C GLY A 13 5.24 14.97 -0.29
N ARG A 14 4.61 13.80 -0.45
CA ARG A 14 4.91 12.82 -1.49
C ARG A 14 3.66 12.53 -2.34
N ASP A 15 3.88 12.13 -3.58
CA ASP A 15 2.82 11.72 -4.51
C ASP A 15 2.80 10.20 -4.65
N TYR A 16 1.62 9.62 -4.48
CA TYR A 16 1.37 8.18 -4.58
C TYR A 16 0.35 7.89 -5.68
N LEU A 17 0.44 6.70 -6.28
CA LEU A 17 -0.73 6.14 -6.94
C LEU A 17 -1.84 5.95 -5.90
N PRO A 18 -3.12 6.16 -6.25
CA PRO A 18 -4.24 5.95 -5.34
C PRO A 18 -4.55 4.44 -5.18
N ILE A 19 -3.52 3.65 -4.85
CA ILE A 19 -3.55 2.23 -4.51
C ILE A 19 -3.11 2.12 -3.06
N VAL A 20 -3.99 1.63 -2.20
CA VAL A 20 -3.71 1.44 -0.77
C VAL A 20 -4.07 0.01 -0.38
N ILE A 21 -3.12 -0.73 0.16
CA ILE A 21 -3.37 -2.04 0.76
C ILE A 21 -3.83 -1.82 2.21
N GLY A 22 -5.06 -2.25 2.50
CA GLY A 22 -5.64 -2.14 3.84
C GLY A 22 -4.95 -3.04 4.86
N GLY A 23 -5.09 -2.69 6.15
CA GLY A 23 -4.78 -3.60 7.26
C GLY A 23 -5.94 -4.52 7.53
N MET A 24 -5.81 -5.80 7.23
CA MET A 24 -6.77 -6.81 7.67
C MET A 24 -6.05 -8.11 7.98
N GLY A 25 -6.20 -8.58 9.23
CA GLY A 25 -6.01 -9.98 9.67
C GLY A 25 -4.74 -10.71 9.21
N VAL A 26 -4.76 -12.03 9.44
CA VAL A 26 -3.73 -12.95 8.95
C VAL A 26 -3.88 -13.09 7.42
N ASP A 27 -2.76 -13.15 6.69
CA ASP A 27 -2.64 -13.41 5.24
C ASP A 27 -3.01 -12.31 4.22
N ILE A 28 -3.45 -11.11 4.63
CA ILE A 28 -3.85 -10.03 3.68
C ILE A 28 -2.92 -8.80 3.73
N SER A 29 -2.19 -8.64 4.82
CA SER A 29 -1.18 -7.58 5.02
C SER A 29 0.23 -8.17 5.15
N ALA A 30 0.53 -9.18 4.32
CA ALA A 30 1.82 -9.83 4.26
C ALA A 30 2.91 -8.91 3.66
N THR A 31 4.14 -9.07 4.13
CA THR A 31 5.31 -8.27 3.72
C THR A 31 5.49 -8.20 2.20
N GLY A 32 5.30 -9.32 1.50
CA GLY A 32 5.46 -9.37 0.04
C GLY A 32 4.49 -8.44 -0.70
N LEU A 33 3.21 -8.46 -0.32
CA LEU A 33 2.18 -7.62 -0.95
C LEU A 33 2.42 -6.14 -0.64
N ALA A 34 2.75 -5.81 0.62
CA ALA A 34 3.05 -4.43 1.02
C ALA A 34 4.24 -3.85 0.25
N LEU A 35 5.32 -4.64 0.09
CA LEU A 35 6.50 -4.22 -0.68
C LEU A 35 6.21 -4.05 -2.17
N LEU A 36 5.37 -4.90 -2.76
CA LEU A 36 4.95 -4.75 -4.16
C LEU A 36 4.14 -3.46 -4.37
N ALA A 37 3.19 -3.16 -3.49
CA ALA A 37 2.42 -1.92 -3.54
C ALA A 37 3.32 -0.69 -3.46
N ALA A 38 4.28 -0.69 -2.52
CA ALA A 38 5.25 0.40 -2.38
C ALA A 38 6.15 0.56 -3.63
N ARG A 39 6.63 -0.53 -4.23
CA ARG A 39 7.45 -0.50 -5.45
C ARG A 39 6.70 0.08 -6.67
N LEU A 40 5.39 -0.13 -6.74
CA LEU A 40 4.54 0.44 -7.77
C LEU A 40 4.20 1.92 -7.51
N GLY A 41 4.58 2.48 -6.36
CA GLY A 41 4.29 3.86 -5.97
C GLY A 41 2.95 4.03 -5.23
N GLY A 42 2.32 2.94 -4.79
CA GLY A 42 1.17 2.96 -3.89
C GLY A 42 1.59 2.90 -2.41
N VAL A 43 0.62 2.65 -1.54
CA VAL A 43 0.82 2.51 -0.09
C VAL A 43 0.58 1.06 0.32
N GLY A 44 1.58 0.43 0.93
CA GLY A 44 1.48 -0.93 1.48
C GLY A 44 1.44 -0.90 3.01
N HIS A 45 0.58 -1.72 3.63
CA HIS A 45 0.50 -1.89 5.07
C HIS A 45 0.96 -3.29 5.48
N ILE A 46 1.85 -3.38 6.47
CA ILE A 46 2.33 -4.63 7.06
C ILE A 46 1.62 -4.76 8.41
N SER A 47 0.90 -5.87 8.62
CA SER A 47 0.17 -6.12 9.86
C SER A 47 1.10 -6.55 10.99
N ASP A 48 0.83 -6.07 12.19
CA ASP A 48 1.46 -6.52 13.44
C ASP A 48 1.07 -7.96 13.81
N ALA A 49 -0.05 -8.47 13.29
CA ALA A 49 -0.43 -9.88 13.40
C ALA A 49 0.57 -10.85 12.74
N MET A 50 1.49 -10.33 11.92
CA MET A 50 2.60 -11.11 11.34
C MET A 50 3.83 -11.19 12.27
N LEU A 51 3.83 -10.46 13.39
CA LEU A 51 4.92 -10.48 14.35
C LEU A 51 4.75 -11.63 15.35
N PRO A 52 5.86 -12.24 15.82
CA PRO A 52 5.81 -13.17 16.95
C PRO A 52 5.21 -12.50 18.19
N THR A 53 4.45 -13.27 18.95
CA THR A 53 3.95 -12.86 20.28
C THR A 53 4.97 -13.10 21.37
#